data_AF-A0A925E8S9-F1
#
_entry.id   AF-A0A925E8S9-F1
#
_cell.length_a   1.000
_cell.length_b   1.000
_cell.length_c   1.000
_cell.angle_alpha   90.00
_cell.angle_beta   90.00
_cell.angle_gamma   90.00
#
_symmetry.space_group_name_H-M   'P 1'
#
loop_
_entity.id
_entity.type
_entity.pdbx_description
1 polymer ?
#
loop_
_entity_poly.entity_id
_entity_poly.type
_entity_poly.pdbx_seq_one_letter_code
_entity_poly.pdbx_strand_id
1 'polypeptide(L)'
;MKILWWPVFTFHQRRYDHLALFQTCGKLPGFPDLWKTIQKGSFAYNSLFLGISPFRRTSLTGLADITTLALFFGDEFIDGIASTAGKPFIRQLIQDHPERFYLKKKIKNNTVTLQYRFDLNRLLPPGVLEQVNSKYQITYQQFHDLLQCFLQLMNKHLAALPFSAAEKTAGKIADACNTCFDSFLHDVNSYPLPGNIASPADVLNFHELKTAYMQTKLLELRCILVKREAAMSGIHAPGWVDIMRVIQIYDDIHDAILDDGIQDNLLLSVAAHYFPAEWDWFAANKHLAGEQKDKPLLLSLYMPASMEYCLQLAGNKIKTMNWEQQKIMHYLLFKNKYTLFIDKTKDRISIQNDFLSEFYRQIKKRMQHLSEQSVKSYAIDTCVHLPGIRKQLLKKVNISTAYQLRYNLLSVSTAIKAAIFDTVTAK
;
A
#
# COMPACT_ATOMS: atom_id res chain seq x y z
N MET A 1 -4.44 -25.09 18.74
CA MET A 1 -4.33 -23.89 19.59
C MET A 1 -3.22 -22.99 19.04
N LYS A 2 -3.41 -21.66 19.12
CA LYS A 2 -2.46 -20.57 18.79
C LYS A 2 -2.43 -20.16 17.31
N ILE A 3 -3.08 -19.04 16.98
CA ILE A 3 -2.41 -17.76 16.70
C ILE A 3 -3.47 -16.67 16.87
N LEU A 4 -3.49 -16.15 18.11
CA LEU A 4 -4.22 -14.98 18.58
C LEU A 4 -3.27 -13.75 18.57
N TRP A 5 -2.21 -13.79 17.76
CA TRP A 5 -1.05 -12.90 17.95
C TRP A 5 -1.16 -11.56 17.24
N TRP A 6 -1.90 -11.43 16.14
CA TRP A 6 -1.89 -10.18 15.37
C TRP A 6 -2.46 -8.96 16.12
N PRO A 7 -3.56 -9.08 16.91
CA PRO A 7 -4.03 -8.00 17.77
C PRO A 7 -3.29 -7.90 19.12
N VAL A 8 -2.47 -8.90 19.48
CA VAL A 8 -1.82 -9.05 20.80
C VAL A 8 -0.31 -8.74 20.73
N PHE A 9 0.22 -8.35 19.58
CA PHE A 9 1.61 -7.89 19.47
C PHE A 9 1.77 -6.49 20.08
N THR A 10 1.95 -6.47 21.40
CA THR A 10 2.52 -5.38 22.20
C THR A 10 4.04 -5.54 22.36
N PHE A 11 4.68 -6.43 21.58
CA PHE A 11 6.03 -6.89 21.86
C PHE A 11 7.11 -5.83 21.57
N HIS A 12 8.00 -5.65 22.56
CA HIS A 12 9.11 -4.71 22.56
C HIS A 12 10.01 -4.78 21.32
N GLN A 13 10.41 -3.58 20.88
CA GLN A 13 11.10 -3.22 19.64
C GLN A 13 12.35 -4.07 19.34
N ARG A 14 12.67 -4.23 18.05
CA ARG A 14 13.96 -4.81 17.60
C ARG A 14 15.11 -3.84 17.95
N ARG A 15 16.30 -4.42 18.17
CA ARG A 15 17.66 -3.90 18.51
C ARG A 15 18.14 -2.54 17.95
N TYR A 16 17.41 -1.91 17.03
CA TYR A 16 17.85 -0.73 16.29
C TYR A 16 17.45 0.59 16.95
N ASP A 17 16.50 0.57 17.87
CA ASP A 17 16.11 1.68 18.76
C ASP A 17 17.28 2.31 19.53
N HIS A 18 18.35 1.56 19.76
CA HIS A 18 19.55 2.07 20.42
C HIS A 18 20.55 2.78 19.49
N LEU A 19 20.41 2.69 18.16
CA LEU A 19 21.29 3.41 17.24
C LEU A 19 20.89 4.88 17.18
N ALA A 20 21.88 5.79 17.22
CA ALA A 20 21.67 7.24 17.16
C ALA A 20 20.80 7.68 15.97
N LEU A 21 20.93 7.02 14.81
CA LEU A 21 20.08 7.25 13.64
C LEU A 21 18.59 7.04 13.96
N PHE A 22 18.24 5.92 14.58
CA PHE A 22 16.84 5.61 14.92
C PHE A 22 16.32 6.45 16.09
N GLN A 23 17.17 6.89 17.00
CA GLN A 23 16.81 7.88 18.02
C GLN A 23 16.50 9.24 17.40
N THR A 24 17.23 9.63 16.36
CA THR A 24 16.99 10.86 15.60
C THR A 24 15.69 10.74 14.81
N CYS A 25 15.53 9.68 14.02
CA CYS A 25 14.31 9.43 13.27
C CYS A 25 13.09 9.26 14.18
N GLY A 26 13.25 8.71 15.38
CA GLY A 26 12.21 8.55 16.39
C GLY A 26 11.54 9.84 16.83
N LYS A 27 12.19 11.00 16.60
CA LYS A 27 11.65 12.33 16.89
C LYS A 27 10.87 12.93 15.72
N LEU A 28 10.96 12.34 14.52
CA LEU A 28 10.26 12.82 13.34
C LEU A 28 8.77 12.48 13.42
N PRO A 29 7.87 13.39 13.02
CA PRO A 29 6.44 13.09 12.90
C PRO A 29 6.21 11.88 11.99
N GLY A 30 5.24 11.02 12.34
CA GLY A 30 4.86 9.83 11.55
C GLY A 30 5.87 8.68 11.53
N PHE A 31 7.16 8.90 11.84
CA PHE A 31 8.17 7.85 11.87
C PHE A 31 7.85 6.71 12.85
N PRO A 32 7.40 6.95 14.10
CA PRO A 32 7.07 5.87 15.02
C PRO A 32 6.00 4.90 14.47
N ASP A 33 5.01 5.41 13.75
CA ASP A 33 3.94 4.61 13.16
C ASP A 33 4.42 3.84 11.92
N LEU A 34 5.25 4.46 11.07
CA LEU A 34 5.90 3.78 9.96
C LEU A 34 6.79 2.63 10.47
N TRP A 35 7.65 2.91 11.46
CA TRP A 35 8.56 1.92 12.01
C TRP A 35 7.81 0.75 12.66
N LYS A 36 6.74 1.04 13.42
CA LYS A 36 5.84 0.03 13.98
C LYS A 36 5.20 -0.83 12.89
N THR A 37 4.83 -0.24 11.76
CA THR A 37 4.25 -0.97 10.61
C THR A 37 5.28 -1.89 9.98
N ILE A 38 6.49 -1.41 9.70
CA ILE A 38 7.60 -2.22 9.19
C ILE A 38 7.88 -3.38 10.14
N GLN A 39 7.99 -3.12 11.45
CA GLN A 39 8.25 -4.17 12.44
C GLN A 39 7.18 -5.27 12.46
N LYS A 40 5.89 -4.92 12.32
CA LYS A 40 4.80 -5.89 12.20
C LYS A 40 4.91 -6.73 10.92
N GLY A 41 5.22 -6.10 9.79
CA GLY A 41 5.47 -6.79 8.52
C GLY A 41 6.66 -7.75 8.64
N SER A 42 7.80 -7.27 9.15
CA SER A 42 9.00 -8.07 9.37
C SER A 42 8.76 -9.24 10.33
N PHE A 43 7.87 -9.08 11.31
CA PHE A 43 7.45 -10.19 12.16
C PHE A 43 6.69 -11.26 11.36
N ALA A 44 5.68 -10.86 10.58
CA ALA A 44 4.93 -11.78 9.72
C ALA A 44 5.86 -12.53 8.76
N TYR A 45 6.74 -11.83 8.05
CA TYR A 45 7.66 -12.45 7.10
C TYR A 45 8.65 -13.38 7.80
N ASN A 46 9.23 -12.97 8.93
CA ASN A 46 10.21 -13.82 9.60
C ASN A 46 9.56 -15.07 10.20
N SER A 47 8.42 -14.93 10.88
CA SER A 47 7.83 -16.04 11.62
C SER A 47 6.89 -16.91 10.80
N LEU A 48 6.07 -16.31 9.93
CA LEU A 48 5.05 -17.04 9.18
C LEU A 48 5.55 -17.46 7.79
N PHE A 49 6.33 -16.63 7.11
CA PHE A 49 6.90 -16.98 5.81
C PHE A 49 8.21 -17.77 5.94
N LEU A 50 9.16 -17.26 6.72
CA LEU A 50 10.47 -17.88 6.87
C LEU A 50 10.54 -18.91 7.98
N GLY A 51 9.50 -19.11 8.81
CA GLY A 51 9.50 -20.09 9.90
C GLY A 51 10.57 -19.83 10.98
N ILE A 52 11.01 -18.58 11.14
CA ILE A 52 11.97 -18.17 12.18
C ILE A 52 11.20 -18.00 13.48
N SER A 53 11.67 -18.67 14.53
CA SER A 53 11.06 -18.57 15.85
C SER A 53 10.89 -17.10 16.27
N PRO A 54 9.68 -16.68 16.69
CA PRO A 54 9.41 -15.30 17.10
C PRO A 54 10.26 -14.86 18.30
N PHE A 55 10.78 -15.82 19.07
CA PHE A 55 11.65 -15.59 20.22
C PHE A 55 13.13 -15.43 19.85
N ARG A 56 13.51 -15.79 18.61
CA ARG A 56 14.88 -15.56 18.11
C ARG A 56 14.99 -14.15 17.54
N ARG A 57 15.53 -13.23 18.34
CA ARG A 57 15.95 -11.89 17.89
C ARG A 57 17.19 -12.00 16.98
N THR A 58 17.00 -12.43 15.73
CA THR A 58 18.10 -12.50 14.77
C THR A 58 18.33 -11.12 14.12
N SER A 59 19.57 -10.62 14.17
CA SER A 59 19.99 -9.43 13.43
C SER A 59 20.06 -9.67 11.91
N LEU A 60 19.95 -10.92 11.47
CA LEU A 60 20.16 -11.36 10.09
C LEU A 60 19.23 -10.66 9.09
N THR A 61 17.95 -10.49 9.44
CA THR A 61 16.96 -9.85 8.55
C THR A 61 16.87 -8.34 8.74
N GLY A 62 17.61 -7.76 9.67
CA GLY A 62 17.51 -6.33 9.98
C GLY A 62 17.99 -5.44 8.84
N LEU A 63 18.90 -5.93 7.99
CA LEU A 63 19.27 -5.24 6.76
C LEU A 63 18.10 -5.10 5.78
N ALA A 64 17.19 -6.08 5.72
CA ALA A 64 15.96 -5.94 4.94
C ALA A 64 15.03 -4.88 5.53
N ASP A 65 14.92 -4.78 6.85
CA ASP A 65 14.13 -3.74 7.51
C ASP A 65 14.68 -2.32 7.23
N ILE A 66 16.01 -2.17 7.30
CA ILE A 66 16.70 -0.91 6.96
C ILE A 66 16.49 -0.57 5.49
N THR A 67 16.57 -1.55 4.60
CA THR A 67 16.32 -1.36 3.16
C THR A 67 14.88 -0.91 2.93
N THR A 68 13.89 -1.57 3.55
CA THR A 68 12.48 -1.15 3.48
C THR A 68 12.29 0.28 3.99
N LEU A 69 12.93 0.65 5.09
CA LEU A 69 12.85 2.01 5.61
C LEU A 69 13.47 3.05 4.65
N ALA A 70 14.62 2.73 4.06
CA ALA A 70 15.27 3.58 3.07
C ALA A 70 14.41 3.76 1.81
N LEU A 71 13.67 2.73 1.39
CA LEU A 71 12.72 2.82 0.29
C LEU A 71 11.57 3.79 0.60
N PHE A 72 10.93 3.67 1.76
CA PHE A 72 9.84 4.59 2.16
C PHE A 72 10.32 6.04 2.31
N PHE A 73 11.51 6.25 2.86
CA PHE A 73 12.11 7.59 2.95
C PHE A 73 12.51 8.11 1.56
N GLY A 74 13.02 7.23 0.68
CA GLY A 74 13.43 7.58 -0.66
C GLY A 74 12.26 8.02 -1.54
N ASP A 75 11.16 7.25 -1.51
CA ASP A 75 9.90 7.54 -2.19
C ASP A 75 9.38 8.94 -1.82
N GLU A 76 9.18 9.19 -0.52
CA GLU A 76 8.73 10.48 -0.01
C GLU A 76 9.70 11.64 -0.34
N PHE A 77 11.00 11.40 -0.25
CA PHE A 77 12.00 12.40 -0.58
C PHE A 77 11.89 12.81 -2.05
N ILE A 78 11.81 11.82 -2.93
CA ILE A 78 11.79 12.01 -4.37
C ILE A 78 10.48 12.70 -4.81
N ASP A 79 9.32 12.27 -4.30
CA ASP A 79 8.02 12.93 -4.54
C ASP A 79 8.01 14.37 -4.06
N GLY A 80 8.57 14.60 -2.86
CA GLY A 80 8.70 15.93 -2.29
C GLY A 80 9.56 16.87 -3.14
N ILE A 81 10.70 16.38 -3.63
CA ILE A 81 11.56 17.13 -4.54
C ILE A 81 10.84 17.40 -5.86
N ALA A 82 10.10 16.44 -6.42
CA ALA A 82 9.34 16.62 -7.66
C ALA A 82 8.22 17.66 -7.52
N SER A 83 7.53 17.67 -6.38
CA SER A 83 6.51 18.68 -6.04
C SER A 83 7.14 20.08 -5.90
N THR A 84 8.32 20.16 -5.29
CA THR A 84 9.01 21.42 -4.99
C THR A 84 9.71 22.04 -6.20
N ALA A 85 10.50 21.24 -6.93
CA ALA A 85 11.29 21.69 -8.08
C ALA A 85 10.50 21.63 -9.39
N GLY A 86 9.40 20.87 -9.41
CA GLY A 86 8.56 20.61 -10.58
C GLY A 86 9.01 19.39 -11.39
N LYS A 87 8.04 18.55 -11.79
CA LYS A 87 8.28 17.38 -12.67
C LYS A 87 9.11 17.70 -13.92
N PRO A 88 8.91 18.81 -14.66
CA PRO A 88 9.72 19.13 -15.84
C PRO A 88 11.22 19.28 -15.56
N PHE A 89 11.57 19.96 -14.46
CA PHE A 89 12.96 20.13 -14.03
C PHE A 89 13.60 18.76 -13.72
N ILE A 90 12.87 17.91 -12.98
CA ILE A 90 13.35 16.57 -12.63
C ILE A 90 13.53 15.69 -13.88
N ARG A 91 12.62 15.77 -14.87
CA ARG A 91 12.77 15.05 -16.15
C ARG A 91 14.07 15.43 -16.85
N GLN A 92 14.34 16.73 -16.97
CA GLN A 92 15.56 17.23 -17.60
C GLN A 92 16.82 16.77 -16.86
N LEU A 93 16.81 16.89 -15.53
CA LEU A 93 17.91 16.48 -14.66
C LEU A 93 18.28 14.99 -14.85
N ILE A 94 17.26 14.14 -15.03
CA ILE A 94 17.43 12.70 -15.20
C ILE A 94 17.85 12.36 -16.63
N GLN A 95 17.31 13.05 -17.64
CA GLN A 95 17.68 12.84 -19.05
C GLN A 95 19.16 13.09 -19.31
N ASP A 96 19.74 14.10 -18.66
CA ASP A 96 21.15 14.45 -18.87
C ASP A 96 22.10 13.37 -18.34
N HIS A 97 21.75 12.70 -17.23
CA HIS A 97 22.63 11.76 -16.52
C HIS A 97 21.89 10.61 -15.81
N PRO A 98 21.16 9.74 -16.54
CA PRO A 98 20.27 8.76 -15.95
C PRO A 98 20.99 7.75 -15.04
N GLU A 99 22.21 7.34 -15.41
CA GLU A 99 22.98 6.34 -14.68
C GLU A 99 23.45 6.76 -13.28
N ARG A 100 23.41 8.08 -12.98
CA ARG A 100 23.86 8.63 -11.70
C ARG A 100 22.88 8.38 -10.56
N PHE A 101 21.59 8.29 -10.88
CA PHE A 101 20.50 8.13 -9.91
C PHE A 101 20.28 6.67 -9.47
N TYR A 102 20.72 5.70 -10.28
CA TYR A 102 20.66 4.29 -9.91
C TYR A 102 21.69 3.95 -8.83
N LEU A 103 21.24 3.23 -7.80
CA LEU A 103 22.10 2.64 -6.78
C LEU A 103 23.01 1.59 -7.44
N LYS A 104 24.32 1.74 -7.28
CA LYS A 104 25.32 0.82 -7.86
C LYS A 104 25.98 -0.02 -6.78
N LYS A 105 26.12 -1.32 -7.06
CA LYS A 105 27.03 -2.23 -6.36
C LYS A 105 28.47 -1.98 -6.85
N LYS A 106 29.40 -1.78 -5.93
CA LYS A 106 30.84 -1.66 -6.20
C LYS A 106 31.60 -2.74 -5.42
N ILE A 107 32.48 -3.43 -6.13
CA ILE A 107 33.35 -4.47 -5.57
C ILE A 107 34.79 -3.98 -5.66
N LYS A 108 35.49 -3.94 -4.54
CA LYS A 108 36.92 -3.61 -4.46
C LYS A 108 37.55 -4.39 -3.32
N ASN A 109 38.69 -5.06 -3.57
CA ASN A 109 39.45 -5.80 -2.55
C ASN A 109 38.57 -6.74 -1.71
N ASN A 110 37.76 -7.59 -2.35
CA ASN A 110 36.79 -8.48 -1.70
C ASN A 110 35.79 -7.79 -0.74
N THR A 111 35.60 -6.49 -0.89
CA THR A 111 34.61 -5.70 -0.14
C THR A 111 33.52 -5.25 -1.10
N VAL A 112 32.26 -5.42 -0.68
CA VAL A 112 31.08 -5.03 -1.44
C VAL A 112 30.45 -3.80 -0.80
N THR A 113 30.18 -2.78 -1.61
CA THR A 113 29.57 -1.52 -1.16
C THR A 113 28.49 -1.06 -2.14
N LEU A 114 27.53 -0.30 -1.65
CA LEU A 114 26.47 0.38 -2.37
C LEU A 114 26.77 1.88 -2.40
N GLN A 115 26.56 2.52 -3.55
CA GLN A 115 26.78 3.95 -3.71
C GLN A 115 25.85 4.53 -4.79
N TYR A 116 25.32 5.73 -4.52
CA TYR A 116 24.78 6.61 -5.55
C TYR A 116 25.93 7.43 -6.18
N ARG A 117 25.76 7.88 -7.42
CA ARG A 117 26.77 8.66 -8.15
C ARG A 117 26.29 10.07 -8.45
N PHE A 118 25.60 10.67 -7.49
CA PHE A 118 25.12 12.04 -7.60
C PHE A 118 25.49 12.86 -6.36
N ASP A 119 25.68 14.15 -6.56
CA ASP A 119 25.88 15.15 -5.51
C ASP A 119 24.65 16.05 -5.51
N LEU A 120 23.79 15.92 -4.49
CA LEU A 120 22.52 16.61 -4.45
C LEU A 120 22.67 18.14 -4.47
N ASN A 121 23.72 18.67 -3.81
CA ASN A 121 24.00 20.10 -3.73
C ASN A 121 24.37 20.72 -5.09
N ARG A 122 24.80 19.88 -6.04
CA ARG A 122 25.10 20.31 -7.42
C ARG A 122 23.92 20.15 -8.36
N LEU A 123 22.95 19.32 -8.00
CA LEU A 123 21.82 18.97 -8.85
C LEU A 123 20.57 19.80 -8.54
N LEU A 124 20.35 20.16 -7.29
CA LEU A 124 19.17 20.89 -6.86
C LEU A 124 19.54 22.32 -6.44
N PRO A 125 18.72 23.33 -6.78
CA PRO A 125 18.90 24.69 -6.28
C PRO A 125 18.85 24.75 -4.74
N PRO A 126 19.61 25.64 -4.08
CA PRO A 126 19.57 25.80 -2.62
C PRO A 126 18.15 26.06 -2.09
N GLY A 127 17.37 26.88 -2.79
CA GLY A 127 15.99 27.17 -2.43
C GLY A 127 15.02 25.97 -2.53
N VAL A 128 15.41 24.85 -3.14
CA VAL A 128 14.68 23.57 -3.07
C VAL A 128 15.12 22.78 -1.85
N LEU A 129 16.43 22.73 -1.58
CA LEU A 129 17.03 21.97 -0.46
C LEU A 129 16.64 22.53 0.91
N GLU A 130 16.43 23.84 1.00
CA GLU A 130 16.01 24.55 2.21
C GLU A 130 14.51 24.39 2.52
N GLN A 131 13.70 23.91 1.57
CA GLN A 131 12.28 23.68 1.82
C GLN A 131 12.06 22.52 2.78
N VAL A 132 10.97 22.63 3.55
CA VAL A 132 10.61 21.68 4.58
C VAL A 132 9.62 20.67 4.02
N ASN A 133 9.95 19.38 4.12
CA ASN A 133 9.03 18.31 3.80
C ASN A 133 7.83 18.34 4.78
N SER A 134 6.62 18.33 4.24
CA SER A 134 5.38 18.48 5.01
C SER A 134 5.08 17.30 5.95
N LYS A 135 5.60 16.11 5.67
CA LYS A 135 5.33 14.90 6.46
C LYS A 135 6.27 14.75 7.66
N TYR A 136 7.56 14.93 7.44
CA TYR A 136 8.60 14.73 8.45
C TYR A 136 9.11 16.03 9.08
N GLN A 137 8.69 17.20 8.57
CA GLN A 137 8.99 18.52 9.14
C GLN A 137 10.50 18.79 9.27
N ILE A 138 11.25 18.34 8.28
CA ILE A 138 12.69 18.56 8.13
C ILE A 138 12.98 19.10 6.74
N THR A 139 14.10 19.81 6.59
CA THR A 139 14.53 20.30 5.27
C THR A 139 14.87 19.14 4.34
N TYR A 140 14.74 19.32 3.02
CA TYR A 140 15.17 18.31 2.05
C TYR A 140 16.66 18.01 2.14
N GLN A 141 17.50 18.99 2.55
CA GLN A 141 18.90 18.72 2.86
C GLN A 141 19.05 17.69 4.00
N GLN A 142 18.39 17.93 5.14
CA GLN A 142 18.42 17.00 6.27
C GLN A 142 17.84 15.62 5.90
N PHE A 143 16.79 15.60 5.09
CA PHE A 143 16.17 14.38 4.60
C PHE A 143 17.17 13.56 3.76
N HIS A 144 17.87 14.20 2.83
CA HIS A 144 18.93 13.57 2.07
C HIS A 144 20.06 13.03 2.96
N ASP A 145 20.48 13.79 3.98
CA ASP A 145 21.51 13.35 4.91
C ASP A 145 21.09 12.07 5.67
N LEU A 146 19.81 11.96 6.05
CA LEU A 146 19.26 10.73 6.63
C LEU A 146 19.31 9.54 5.65
N LEU A 147 18.99 9.77 4.36
CA LEU A 147 19.13 8.74 3.31
C LEU A 147 20.59 8.27 3.17
N GLN A 148 21.55 9.20 3.24
CA GLN A 148 22.98 8.86 3.24
C GLN A 148 23.37 8.06 4.50
N CYS A 149 22.81 8.39 5.67
CA CYS A 149 23.01 7.59 6.89
C CYS A 149 22.46 6.16 6.75
N PHE A 150 21.28 5.98 6.12
CA PHE A 150 20.76 4.64 5.83
C PHE A 150 21.69 3.87 4.88
N LEU A 151 22.21 4.51 3.82
CA LEU A 151 23.16 3.89 2.90
C LEU A 151 24.45 3.46 3.60
N GLN A 152 25.01 4.31 4.47
CA GLN A 152 26.18 3.97 5.29
C GLN A 152 25.89 2.80 6.22
N LEU A 153 24.71 2.77 6.85
CA LEU A 153 24.30 1.67 7.72
C LEU A 153 24.15 0.36 6.94
N MET A 154 23.56 0.40 5.74
CA MET A 154 23.48 -0.75 4.84
C MET A 154 24.87 -1.28 4.48
N ASN A 155 25.80 -0.39 4.12
CA ASN A 155 27.20 -0.75 3.82
C ASN A 155 27.92 -1.37 5.02
N LYS A 156 27.71 -0.83 6.23
CA LYS A 156 28.25 -1.41 7.47
C LYS A 156 27.75 -2.84 7.68
N HIS A 157 26.48 -3.11 7.42
CA HIS A 157 25.92 -4.46 7.51
C HIS A 157 26.45 -5.39 6.42
N LEU A 158 26.61 -4.91 5.18
CA LEU A 158 27.20 -5.69 4.08
C LEU A 158 28.64 -6.10 4.39
N ALA A 159 29.44 -5.21 4.96
CA ALA A 159 30.83 -5.49 5.33
C ALA A 159 30.97 -6.60 6.40
N ALA A 160 29.93 -6.83 7.20
CA ALA A 160 29.91 -7.90 8.21
C ALA A 160 29.49 -9.28 7.63
N LEU A 161 29.05 -9.35 6.38
CA LEU A 161 28.66 -10.58 5.72
C LEU A 161 29.85 -11.23 4.99
N PRO A 162 29.88 -12.56 4.85
CA PRO A 162 30.82 -13.23 3.93
C PRO A 162 30.68 -12.68 2.51
N PHE A 163 31.79 -12.56 1.78
CA PHE A 163 31.83 -11.91 0.45
C PHE A 163 30.70 -12.34 -0.50
N SER A 164 30.49 -13.65 -0.67
CA SER A 164 29.45 -14.17 -1.56
C SER A 164 28.04 -13.78 -1.12
N ALA A 165 27.77 -13.75 0.19
CA ALA A 165 26.50 -13.31 0.75
C ALA A 165 26.35 -11.78 0.62
N ALA A 166 27.42 -11.02 0.88
CA ALA A 166 27.44 -9.56 0.73
C ALA A 166 27.16 -9.17 -0.73
N GLU A 167 27.77 -9.85 -1.70
CA GLU A 167 27.58 -9.58 -3.11
C GLU A 167 26.12 -9.79 -3.55
N LYS A 168 25.57 -10.96 -3.20
CA LYS A 168 24.18 -11.31 -3.53
C LYS A 168 23.18 -10.35 -2.86
N THR A 169 23.42 -10.04 -1.59
CA THR A 169 22.60 -9.11 -0.80
C THR A 169 22.64 -7.69 -1.39
N ALA A 170 23.83 -7.17 -1.69
CA ALA A 170 23.97 -5.85 -2.29
C ALA A 170 23.32 -5.76 -3.67
N GLY A 171 23.45 -6.82 -4.49
CA GLY A 171 22.74 -6.92 -5.77
C GLY A 171 21.23 -6.80 -5.60
N LYS A 172 20.66 -7.50 -4.61
CA LYS A 172 19.21 -7.46 -4.34
C LYS A 172 18.74 -6.14 -3.74
N ILE A 173 19.54 -5.48 -2.89
CA ILE A 173 19.24 -4.14 -2.38
C ILE A 173 19.24 -3.13 -3.52
N ALA A 174 20.26 -3.14 -4.39
CA ALA A 174 20.32 -2.26 -5.56
C ALA A 174 19.12 -2.47 -6.48
N ASP A 175 18.78 -3.74 -6.77
CA ASP A 175 17.59 -4.11 -7.55
C ASP A 175 16.30 -3.54 -6.95
N ALA A 176 16.07 -3.69 -5.63
CA ALA A 176 14.91 -3.13 -4.96
C ALA A 176 14.88 -1.59 -5.04
N CYS A 177 15.97 -0.90 -4.64
CA CYS A 177 16.03 0.57 -4.68
C CYS A 177 15.83 1.13 -6.09
N ASN A 178 16.41 0.48 -7.10
CA ASN A 178 16.30 0.93 -8.49
C ASN A 178 14.90 0.71 -9.05
N THR A 179 14.18 -0.31 -8.60
CA THR A 179 12.75 -0.50 -8.96
C THR A 179 11.88 0.62 -8.42
N CYS A 180 12.18 1.09 -7.20
CA CYS A 180 11.47 2.22 -6.59
C CYS A 180 11.70 3.47 -7.42
N PHE A 181 12.95 3.69 -7.82
CA PHE A 181 13.31 4.79 -8.69
C PHE A 181 12.65 4.68 -10.07
N ASP A 182 12.62 3.50 -10.70
CA ASP A 182 11.94 3.27 -11.98
C ASP A 182 10.43 3.56 -11.90
N SER A 183 9.78 3.23 -10.79
CA SER A 183 8.40 3.62 -10.53
C SER A 183 8.24 5.13 -10.49
N PHE A 184 9.12 5.83 -9.77
CA PHE A 184 9.07 7.29 -9.76
C PHE A 184 9.31 7.89 -11.15
N LEU A 185 10.21 7.31 -11.95
CA LEU A 185 10.41 7.74 -13.34
C LEU A 185 9.12 7.60 -14.15
N HIS A 186 8.36 6.53 -13.93
CA HIS A 186 7.06 6.38 -14.54
C HIS A 186 6.11 7.51 -14.10
N ASP A 187 5.98 7.77 -12.80
CA ASP A 187 5.10 8.79 -12.23
C ASP A 187 5.48 10.22 -12.64
N VAL A 188 6.78 10.49 -12.82
CA VAL A 188 7.26 11.76 -13.36
C VAL A 188 6.94 11.88 -14.84
N ASN A 189 7.03 10.81 -15.63
CA ASN A 189 6.78 10.86 -17.07
C ASN A 189 5.30 10.73 -17.44
N SER A 190 4.48 10.18 -16.55
CA SER A 190 3.03 10.13 -16.70
C SER A 190 2.41 11.50 -16.41
N TYR A 191 1.39 11.84 -17.19
CA TYR A 191 0.54 12.99 -16.97
C TYR A 191 -0.88 12.58 -17.38
N PRO A 192 -1.64 11.93 -16.48
CA PRO A 192 -2.99 11.49 -16.78
C PRO A 192 -3.84 12.72 -17.07
N LEU A 193 -4.21 12.93 -18.34
CA LEU A 193 -5.07 14.02 -18.76
C LEU A 193 -6.46 13.49 -19.09
N PRO A 194 -7.52 14.30 -18.91
CA PRO A 194 -8.84 13.96 -19.44
C PRO A 194 -8.75 13.60 -20.93
N GLY A 195 -9.10 12.36 -21.29
CA GLY A 195 -8.98 11.83 -22.66
C GLY A 195 -7.73 10.97 -22.94
N ASN A 196 -6.81 10.84 -21.98
CA ASN A 196 -5.63 9.97 -22.07
C ASN A 196 -5.40 9.23 -20.73
N ILE A 197 -6.46 8.62 -20.21
CA ILE A 197 -6.40 7.80 -19.00
C ILE A 197 -5.91 6.40 -19.40
N ALA A 198 -4.95 5.84 -18.67
CA ALA A 198 -4.42 4.51 -18.93
C ALA A 198 -5.53 3.44 -18.81
N SER A 199 -5.45 2.37 -19.61
CA SER A 199 -6.42 1.28 -19.55
C SER A 199 -6.28 0.49 -18.23
N PRO A 200 -7.34 -0.18 -17.74
CA PRO A 200 -7.22 -0.95 -16.50
C PRO A 200 -6.14 -2.04 -16.55
N ALA A 201 -5.89 -2.60 -17.74
CA ALA A 201 -4.82 -3.59 -17.93
C ALA A 201 -3.42 -2.97 -17.77
N ASP A 202 -3.21 -1.76 -18.29
CA ASP A 202 -1.93 -1.05 -18.17
C ASP A 202 -1.68 -0.63 -16.72
N VAL A 203 -2.71 -0.12 -16.03
CA VAL A 203 -2.62 0.24 -14.60
C VAL A 203 -2.29 -0.99 -13.76
N LEU A 204 -2.97 -2.12 -14.00
CA LEU A 204 -2.67 -3.38 -13.30
C LEU A 204 -1.26 -3.89 -13.61
N ASN A 205 -0.78 -3.76 -14.84
CA ASN A 205 0.60 -4.11 -15.19
C ASN A 205 1.60 -3.21 -14.44
N PHE A 206 1.30 -1.91 -14.31
CA PHE A 206 2.12 -1.00 -13.52
C PHE A 206 2.11 -1.38 -12.02
N HIS A 207 0.97 -1.76 -11.45
CA HIS A 207 0.89 -2.27 -10.07
C HIS A 207 1.77 -3.50 -9.84
N GLU A 208 1.87 -4.38 -10.84
CA GLU A 208 2.80 -5.51 -10.79
C GLU A 208 4.24 -4.99 -10.70
N LEU A 209 4.67 -4.18 -11.66
CA LEU A 209 6.05 -3.69 -11.78
C LEU A 209 6.50 -2.84 -10.57
N LYS A 210 5.61 -2.04 -9.99
CA LYS A 210 5.86 -1.20 -8.81
C LYS A 210 5.73 -2.02 -7.53
N THR A 211 4.49 -2.36 -7.17
CA THR A 211 4.15 -2.78 -5.79
C THR A 211 4.41 -4.27 -5.55
N ALA A 212 4.03 -5.15 -6.48
CA ALA A 212 4.21 -6.59 -6.33
C ALA A 212 5.67 -7.02 -6.48
N TYR A 213 6.37 -6.48 -7.48
CA TYR A 213 7.78 -6.75 -7.71
C TYR A 213 8.66 -6.21 -6.57
N MET A 214 8.36 -5.02 -6.03
CA MET A 214 9.07 -4.51 -4.84
C MET A 214 8.95 -5.48 -3.65
N GLN A 215 7.72 -5.94 -3.38
CA GLN A 215 7.47 -6.90 -2.31
C GLN A 215 8.25 -8.21 -2.54
N THR A 216 8.27 -8.70 -3.78
CA THR A 216 9.02 -9.90 -4.15
C THR A 216 10.51 -9.72 -3.86
N LYS A 217 11.10 -8.59 -4.29
CA LYS A 217 12.52 -8.27 -4.07
C LYS A 217 12.87 -8.16 -2.59
N LEU A 218 11.98 -7.58 -1.78
CA LEU A 218 12.16 -7.48 -0.32
C LEU A 218 12.04 -8.83 0.39
N LEU A 219 11.15 -9.73 -0.06
CA LEU A 219 11.06 -11.09 0.47
C LEU A 219 12.29 -11.92 0.08
N GLU A 220 12.73 -11.84 -1.18
CA GLU A 220 13.96 -12.47 -1.66
C GLU A 220 15.18 -12.00 -0.85
N LEU A 221 15.30 -10.69 -0.59
CA LEU A 221 16.36 -10.14 0.24
C LEU A 221 16.37 -10.80 1.62
N ARG A 222 15.19 -10.95 2.26
CA ARG A 222 15.10 -11.64 3.56
C ARG A 222 15.52 -13.10 3.44
N CYS A 223 15.08 -13.81 2.40
CA CYS A 223 15.45 -15.20 2.17
C CYS A 223 16.97 -15.37 2.01
N ILE A 224 17.63 -14.50 1.23
CA ILE A 224 19.09 -14.49 1.04
C ILE A 224 19.80 -14.30 2.39
N LEU A 225 19.35 -13.32 3.19
CA LEU A 225 19.96 -13.00 4.48
C LEU A 225 19.90 -14.15 5.49
N VAL A 226 18.92 -15.06 5.37
CA VAL A 226 18.77 -16.22 6.25
C VAL A 226 19.08 -17.56 5.57
N LYS A 227 19.59 -17.54 4.33
CA LYS A 227 19.90 -18.72 3.52
C LYS A 227 18.69 -19.66 3.32
N ARG A 228 17.53 -19.10 3.03
CA ARG A 228 16.26 -19.81 2.76
C ARG A 228 15.62 -19.42 1.43
N GLU A 229 16.43 -19.24 0.39
CA GLU A 229 15.96 -18.83 -0.94
C GLU A 229 14.87 -19.75 -1.53
N ALA A 230 14.92 -21.04 -1.24
CA ALA A 230 13.90 -22.00 -1.65
C ALA A 230 12.48 -21.67 -1.14
N ALA A 231 12.34 -20.84 -0.09
CA ALA A 231 11.04 -20.40 0.40
C ALA A 231 10.25 -19.58 -0.65
N MET A 232 10.93 -18.87 -1.56
CA MET A 232 10.29 -18.12 -2.65
C MET A 232 9.65 -19.04 -3.71
N SER A 233 10.09 -20.29 -3.81
CA SER A 233 9.49 -21.29 -4.71
C SER A 233 8.38 -22.11 -4.04
N GLY A 234 8.06 -21.82 -2.78
CA GLY A 234 7.02 -22.53 -2.04
C GLY A 234 5.61 -22.13 -2.46
N ILE A 235 4.65 -23.03 -2.27
CA ILE A 235 3.24 -22.85 -2.65
C ILE A 235 2.56 -21.61 -2.04
N HIS A 236 3.09 -21.08 -0.93
CA HIS A 236 2.53 -19.92 -0.22
C HIS A 236 3.23 -18.60 -0.57
N ALA A 237 4.34 -18.61 -1.31
CA ALA A 237 5.05 -17.39 -1.68
C ALA A 237 4.17 -16.42 -2.50
N PRO A 238 3.37 -16.88 -3.49
CA PRO A 238 2.48 -15.99 -4.24
C PRO A 238 1.51 -15.21 -3.34
N GLY A 239 0.92 -15.86 -2.34
CA GLY A 239 -0.01 -15.22 -1.40
C GLY A 239 0.60 -14.06 -0.61
N TRP A 240 1.91 -14.09 -0.32
CA TRP A 240 2.60 -12.97 0.34
C TRP A 240 2.80 -11.76 -0.58
N VAL A 241 2.90 -12.00 -1.88
CA VAL A 241 2.96 -10.94 -2.90
C VAL A 241 1.55 -10.41 -3.19
N ASP A 242 0.56 -11.29 -3.26
CA ASP A 242 -0.84 -10.93 -3.50
C ASP A 242 -1.41 -10.00 -2.40
N ILE A 243 -0.89 -10.06 -1.16
CA ILE A 243 -1.27 -9.09 -0.11
C ILE A 243 -1.03 -7.67 -0.61
N MET A 244 0.13 -7.40 -1.22
CA MET A 244 0.47 -6.05 -1.69
C MET A 244 -0.34 -5.64 -2.92
N ARG A 245 -0.70 -6.60 -3.79
CA ARG A 245 -1.62 -6.33 -4.93
C ARG A 245 -3.00 -5.89 -4.45
N VAL A 246 -3.54 -6.57 -3.45
CA VAL A 246 -4.83 -6.23 -2.86
C VAL A 246 -4.76 -4.88 -2.14
N ILE A 247 -3.66 -4.61 -1.41
CA ILE A 247 -3.46 -3.32 -0.77
C ILE A 247 -3.44 -2.19 -1.80
N GLN A 248 -2.72 -2.34 -2.92
CA GLN A 248 -2.68 -1.32 -3.97
C GLN A 248 -4.07 -1.01 -4.53
N ILE A 249 -4.90 -2.03 -4.78
CA ILE A 249 -6.28 -1.81 -5.23
C ILE A 249 -7.07 -0.98 -4.21
N TYR A 250 -6.88 -1.23 -2.92
CA TYR A 250 -7.53 -0.46 -1.87
C TYR A 250 -6.94 0.93 -1.71
N ASP A 251 -5.64 1.12 -1.94
CA ASP A 251 -4.98 2.42 -1.95
C ASP A 251 -5.61 3.32 -3.01
N ASP A 252 -5.72 2.82 -4.24
CA ASP A 252 -6.36 3.52 -5.35
C ASP A 252 -7.83 3.88 -5.08
N ILE A 253 -8.57 3.01 -4.38
CA ILE A 253 -9.95 3.29 -3.94
C ILE A 253 -10.00 4.49 -2.97
N HIS A 254 -8.99 4.62 -2.10
CA HIS A 254 -8.96 5.68 -1.10
C HIS A 254 -8.39 6.99 -1.64
N ASP A 255 -7.47 6.89 -2.59
CA ASP A 255 -6.67 8.00 -3.09
C ASP A 255 -7.12 8.50 -4.47
N ALA A 256 -8.21 7.98 -5.04
CA ALA A 256 -8.76 8.40 -6.34
C ALA A 256 -8.89 9.92 -6.54
N ILE A 257 -9.18 10.70 -5.49
CA ILE A 257 -9.22 12.18 -5.59
C ILE A 257 -7.82 12.80 -5.54
N LEU A 258 -6.90 12.21 -4.79
CA LEU A 258 -5.50 12.66 -4.69
C LEU A 258 -4.72 12.32 -5.96
N ASP A 259 -5.07 11.22 -6.63
CA ASP A 259 -4.35 10.71 -7.78
C ASP A 259 -4.80 11.32 -9.11
N ASP A 260 -6.01 11.88 -9.15
CA ASP A 260 -6.57 12.50 -10.36
C ASP A 260 -5.64 13.59 -10.93
N GLY A 261 -5.13 13.35 -12.13
CA GLY A 261 -4.19 14.23 -12.82
C GLY A 261 -2.75 14.17 -12.30
N ILE A 262 -2.46 13.30 -11.33
CA ILE A 262 -1.14 13.17 -10.69
C ILE A 262 -0.47 11.84 -11.04
N GLN A 263 -1.20 10.73 -10.92
CA GLN A 263 -0.73 9.37 -11.20
C GLN A 263 -1.87 8.47 -11.72
N ASP A 264 -1.51 7.32 -12.30
CA ASP A 264 -2.49 6.35 -12.75
C ASP A 264 -3.20 5.71 -11.54
N ASN A 265 -4.53 5.58 -11.64
CA ASN A 265 -5.37 5.05 -10.57
C ASN A 265 -6.40 4.07 -11.15
N LEU A 266 -6.48 2.87 -10.58
CA LEU A 266 -7.32 1.79 -11.09
C LEU A 266 -8.81 2.12 -11.01
N LEU A 267 -9.28 2.75 -9.94
CA LEU A 267 -10.69 3.09 -9.80
C LEU A 267 -11.12 4.11 -10.87
N LEU A 268 -10.28 5.13 -11.12
CA LEU A 268 -10.52 6.12 -12.17
C LEU A 268 -10.45 5.50 -13.56
N SER A 269 -9.45 4.65 -13.81
CA SER A 269 -9.26 3.95 -15.07
C SER A 269 -10.48 3.06 -15.40
N VAL A 270 -10.97 2.30 -14.44
CA VAL A 270 -12.16 1.45 -14.60
C VAL A 270 -13.40 2.29 -14.90
N ALA A 271 -13.60 3.39 -14.16
CA ALA A 271 -14.74 4.27 -14.41
C ALA A 271 -14.72 4.85 -15.82
N ALA A 272 -13.57 5.39 -16.24
CA ALA A 272 -13.42 6.02 -17.55
C ALA A 272 -13.64 5.05 -18.73
N HIS A 273 -13.19 3.80 -18.59
CA HIS A 273 -13.22 2.83 -19.69
C HIS A 273 -14.47 1.96 -19.71
N TYR A 274 -15.00 1.57 -18.55
CA TYR A 274 -16.07 0.58 -18.45
C TYR A 274 -17.38 1.16 -17.95
N PHE A 275 -17.37 2.28 -17.23
CA PHE A 275 -18.57 2.89 -16.64
C PHE A 275 -18.64 4.41 -16.88
N PRO A 276 -18.81 4.87 -18.15
CA PRO A 276 -18.74 6.30 -18.48
C PRO A 276 -19.66 7.20 -17.66
N ALA A 277 -20.85 6.74 -17.28
CA ALA A 277 -21.76 7.51 -16.42
C ALA A 277 -21.21 7.76 -15.00
N GLU A 278 -20.41 6.83 -14.46
CA GLU A 278 -19.73 7.00 -13.17
C GLU A 278 -18.54 7.95 -13.32
N TRP A 279 -17.81 7.87 -14.44
CA TRP A 279 -16.75 8.81 -14.78
C TRP A 279 -17.26 10.24 -14.96
N ASP A 280 -18.35 10.43 -15.71
CA ASP A 280 -18.96 11.74 -15.92
C ASP A 280 -19.38 12.38 -14.60
N TRP A 281 -19.95 11.57 -13.69
CA TRP A 281 -20.26 12.03 -12.34
C TRP A 281 -18.99 12.43 -11.59
N PHE A 282 -17.94 11.61 -11.60
CA PHE A 282 -16.68 11.91 -10.93
C PHE A 282 -16.07 13.21 -11.46
N ALA A 283 -15.94 13.35 -12.78
CA ALA A 283 -15.36 14.52 -13.42
C ALA A 283 -16.12 15.81 -13.06
N ALA A 284 -17.46 15.75 -12.99
CA ALA A 284 -18.30 16.88 -12.61
C ALA A 284 -18.30 17.18 -11.10
N ASN A 285 -17.98 16.20 -10.24
CA ASN A 285 -18.16 16.32 -8.78
C ASN A 285 -16.90 16.10 -7.95
N LYS A 286 -15.72 15.92 -8.56
CA LYS A 286 -14.45 15.65 -7.85
C LYS A 286 -14.06 16.74 -6.84
N HIS A 287 -14.40 18.00 -7.11
CA HIS A 287 -14.20 19.09 -6.14
C HIS A 287 -15.01 18.85 -4.86
N LEU A 288 -16.31 18.55 -5.01
CA LEU A 288 -17.19 18.24 -3.90
C LEU A 288 -16.70 17.00 -3.14
N ALA A 289 -16.27 15.95 -3.85
CA ALA A 289 -15.67 14.77 -3.22
C ALA A 289 -14.37 15.10 -2.45
N GLY A 290 -13.57 16.06 -2.93
CA GLY A 290 -12.34 16.51 -2.28
C GLY A 290 -12.54 17.23 -0.95
N GLU A 291 -13.66 17.93 -0.79
CA GLU A 291 -14.04 18.65 0.44
C GLU A 291 -14.63 17.74 1.52
N GLN A 292 -15.11 16.55 1.12
CA GLN A 292 -15.74 15.62 2.04
C GLN A 292 -14.70 14.85 2.87
N LYS A 293 -15.00 14.67 4.16
CA LYS A 293 -14.14 13.94 5.10
C LYS A 293 -14.04 12.45 4.77
N ASP A 294 -15.05 11.87 4.10
CA ASP A 294 -15.10 10.45 3.76
C ASP A 294 -15.27 10.17 2.27
N LYS A 295 -14.31 10.67 1.48
CA LYS A 295 -14.26 10.50 0.02
C LYS A 295 -14.60 9.07 -0.45
N PRO A 296 -14.05 7.99 0.15
CA PRO A 296 -14.27 6.63 -0.34
C PRO A 296 -15.74 6.19 -0.27
N LEU A 297 -16.48 6.54 0.78
CA LEU A 297 -17.91 6.18 0.89
C LEU A 297 -18.76 6.93 -0.13
N LEU A 298 -18.34 8.13 -0.54
CA LEU A 298 -19.04 8.91 -1.56
C LEU A 298 -18.85 8.24 -2.91
N LEU A 299 -17.61 7.86 -3.21
CA LEU A 299 -17.27 7.08 -4.39
C LEU A 299 -18.01 5.74 -4.37
N SER A 300 -18.18 5.07 -3.22
CA SER A 300 -18.98 3.84 -3.11
C SER A 300 -20.46 4.04 -3.44
N LEU A 301 -20.99 5.26 -3.28
CA LEU A 301 -22.39 5.57 -3.58
C LEU A 301 -22.60 5.92 -5.05
N TYR A 302 -21.64 6.62 -5.65
CA TYR A 302 -21.79 7.22 -6.99
C TYR A 302 -20.98 6.54 -8.09
N MET A 303 -19.95 5.78 -7.74
CA MET A 303 -19.16 4.91 -8.61
C MET A 303 -19.21 3.43 -8.18
N PRO A 304 -20.40 2.89 -7.83
CA PRO A 304 -20.50 1.58 -7.20
C PRO A 304 -20.08 0.41 -8.12
N ALA A 305 -20.25 0.53 -9.44
CA ALA A 305 -19.85 -0.52 -10.37
C ALA A 305 -18.33 -0.59 -10.54
N SER A 306 -17.67 0.57 -10.65
CA SER A 306 -16.21 0.66 -10.68
C SER A 306 -15.60 0.13 -9.38
N MET A 307 -16.19 0.48 -8.24
CA MET A 307 -15.80 -0.06 -6.93
C MET A 307 -15.95 -1.59 -6.85
N GLU A 308 -17.12 -2.12 -7.25
CA GLU A 308 -17.36 -3.58 -7.25
C GLU A 308 -16.35 -4.31 -8.15
N TYR A 309 -16.02 -3.75 -9.32
CA TYR A 309 -14.99 -4.31 -10.20
C TYR A 309 -13.63 -4.41 -9.49
N CYS A 310 -13.19 -3.34 -8.83
CA CYS A 310 -11.95 -3.33 -8.04
C CYS A 310 -12.00 -4.37 -6.89
N LEU A 311 -13.13 -4.47 -6.18
CA LEU A 311 -13.30 -5.46 -5.11
C LEU A 311 -13.28 -6.90 -5.62
N GLN A 312 -13.82 -7.17 -6.81
CA GLN A 312 -13.74 -8.48 -7.45
C GLN A 312 -12.30 -8.84 -7.84
N LEU A 313 -11.54 -7.88 -8.38
CA LEU A 313 -10.12 -8.07 -8.65
C LEU A 313 -9.35 -8.42 -7.36
N ALA A 314 -9.59 -7.67 -6.27
CA ALA A 314 -9.01 -7.95 -4.97
C ALA A 314 -9.41 -9.34 -4.44
N GLY A 315 -10.69 -9.71 -4.52
CA GLY A 315 -11.20 -11.01 -4.10
C GLY A 315 -10.57 -12.18 -4.87
N ASN A 316 -10.29 -12.00 -6.16
CA ASN A 316 -9.60 -13.02 -6.97
C ASN A 316 -8.15 -13.25 -6.50
N LYS A 317 -7.43 -12.19 -6.13
CA LYS A 317 -6.05 -12.30 -5.59
C LYS A 317 -6.02 -12.96 -4.20
N ILE A 318 -7.09 -12.84 -3.41
CA ILE A 318 -7.16 -13.46 -2.07
C ILE A 318 -7.26 -14.99 -2.14
N LYS A 319 -7.77 -15.57 -3.23
CA LYS A 319 -7.96 -17.03 -3.37
C LYS A 319 -6.65 -17.83 -3.29
N THR A 320 -5.52 -17.22 -3.62
CA THR A 320 -4.18 -17.84 -3.55
C THR A 320 -3.58 -17.83 -2.14
N MET A 321 -4.18 -17.06 -1.23
CA MET A 321 -3.67 -16.85 0.13
C MET A 321 -4.09 -17.98 1.06
N ASN A 322 -3.17 -18.43 1.92
CA ASN A 322 -3.51 -19.29 3.06
C ASN A 322 -4.24 -18.50 4.16
N TRP A 323 -4.75 -19.19 5.18
CA TRP A 323 -5.58 -18.56 6.20
C TRP A 323 -4.84 -17.48 7.02
N GLU A 324 -3.53 -17.61 7.26
CA GLU A 324 -2.74 -16.58 7.94
C GLU A 324 -2.64 -15.31 7.11
N GLN A 325 -2.35 -15.46 5.82
CA GLN A 325 -2.25 -14.35 4.86
C GLN A 325 -3.60 -13.64 4.70
N GLN A 326 -4.70 -14.39 4.57
CA GLN A 326 -6.05 -13.82 4.50
C GLN A 326 -6.38 -13.00 5.75
N LYS A 327 -6.02 -13.47 6.95
CA LYS A 327 -6.23 -12.70 8.20
C LYS A 327 -5.44 -11.41 8.25
N ILE A 328 -4.17 -11.43 7.83
CA ILE A 328 -3.33 -10.23 7.75
C ILE A 328 -3.95 -9.25 6.74
N MET A 329 -4.32 -9.76 5.56
CA MET A 329 -4.94 -8.95 4.52
C MET A 329 -6.19 -8.24 5.03
N HIS A 330 -7.18 -8.98 5.55
CA HIS A 330 -8.42 -8.39 6.03
C HIS A 330 -8.21 -7.43 7.21
N TYR A 331 -7.23 -7.69 8.09
CA TYR A 331 -6.87 -6.72 9.12
C TYR A 331 -6.44 -5.37 8.52
N LEU A 332 -5.64 -5.40 7.45
CA LEU A 332 -5.19 -4.19 6.76
C LEU A 332 -6.35 -3.50 6.05
N LEU A 333 -7.25 -4.23 5.39
CA LEU A 333 -8.46 -3.67 4.78
C LEU A 333 -9.32 -2.90 5.79
N PHE A 334 -9.53 -3.45 6.98
CA PHE A 334 -10.37 -2.82 8.01
C PHE A 334 -9.66 -1.70 8.79
N LYS A 335 -8.37 -1.45 8.56
CA LYS A 335 -7.67 -0.27 9.06
C LYS A 335 -8.16 0.99 8.32
N ASN A 336 -8.47 0.84 7.04
CA ASN A 336 -9.05 1.87 6.19
C ASN A 336 -10.58 1.89 6.40
N LYS A 337 -11.02 2.64 7.41
CA LYS A 337 -12.42 2.73 7.82
C LYS A 337 -13.12 3.84 7.05
N TYR A 338 -14.33 3.55 6.61
CA TYR A 338 -15.25 4.60 6.17
C TYR A 338 -15.82 5.31 7.40
N THR A 339 -16.05 6.61 7.26
CA THR A 339 -16.65 7.50 8.25
C THR A 339 -17.95 8.06 7.72
N LEU A 340 -19.05 7.83 8.44
CA LEU A 340 -20.37 8.28 7.98
C LEU A 340 -20.38 9.79 7.71
N PHE A 341 -20.90 10.16 6.54
CA PHE A 341 -21.15 11.56 6.19
C PHE A 341 -21.99 12.23 7.27
N ILE A 342 -21.53 13.39 7.71
CA ILE A 342 -22.35 14.34 8.46
C ILE A 342 -22.40 15.58 7.58
N ASP A 343 -23.26 15.58 6.56
CA ASP A 343 -23.50 16.79 5.76
C ASP A 343 -24.98 16.98 5.38
N LYS A 344 -25.40 18.24 5.34
CA LYS A 344 -26.77 18.76 5.30
C LYS A 344 -27.38 18.84 3.89
N THR A 345 -26.76 18.22 2.89
CA THR A 345 -27.25 18.21 1.51
C THR A 345 -28.29 17.10 1.28
N LYS A 346 -29.13 17.28 0.24
CA LYS A 346 -30.48 16.68 0.11
C LYS A 346 -30.52 15.17 -0.15
N ASP A 347 -29.41 14.51 -0.44
CA ASP A 347 -29.34 13.07 -0.68
C ASP A 347 -28.92 12.32 0.59
N ARG A 348 -29.89 12.15 1.50
CA ARG A 348 -29.66 11.59 2.84
C ARG A 348 -29.54 10.08 2.84
N ILE A 349 -28.38 9.53 3.21
CA ILE A 349 -28.31 8.24 3.89
C ILE A 349 -28.24 8.51 5.40
N SER A 350 -29.37 8.36 6.07
CA SER A 350 -29.46 8.53 7.52
C SER A 350 -28.76 7.37 8.24
N ILE A 351 -27.98 7.67 9.30
CA ILE A 351 -27.34 6.70 10.21
C ILE A 351 -28.38 5.96 11.10
N GLN A 352 -29.65 5.97 10.71
CA GLN A 352 -30.68 5.20 11.42
C GLN A 352 -30.49 3.70 11.16
N ASN A 353 -31.21 2.88 11.93
CA ASN A 353 -31.12 1.41 12.01
C ASN A 353 -31.28 0.64 10.68
N ASP A 354 -31.36 1.33 9.54
CA ASP A 354 -31.63 0.79 8.20
C ASP A 354 -30.63 1.26 7.12
N PHE A 355 -29.43 1.71 7.50
CA PHE A 355 -28.40 2.18 6.55
C PHE A 355 -28.15 1.18 5.41
N LEU A 356 -28.06 -0.11 5.72
CA LEU A 356 -27.78 -1.17 4.73
C LEU A 356 -28.85 -1.19 3.61
N SER A 357 -30.13 -1.14 3.98
CA SER A 357 -31.24 -1.15 3.01
C SER A 357 -31.33 0.16 2.24
N GLU A 358 -31.07 1.29 2.89
CA GLU A 358 -31.03 2.60 2.23
C GLU A 358 -29.89 2.68 1.22
N PHE A 359 -28.68 2.28 1.62
CA PHE A 359 -27.52 2.22 0.75
C PHE A 359 -27.80 1.34 -0.47
N TYR A 360 -28.30 0.12 -0.26
CA TYR A 360 -28.72 -0.78 -1.34
C TYR A 360 -29.69 -0.12 -2.32
N ARG A 361 -30.74 0.57 -1.82
CA ARG A 361 -31.73 1.23 -2.68
C ARG A 361 -31.11 2.30 -3.59
N GLN A 362 -30.10 3.01 -3.07
CA GLN A 362 -29.40 4.06 -3.83
C GLN A 362 -28.50 3.46 -4.91
N ILE A 363 -27.67 2.46 -4.56
CA ILE A 363 -26.73 1.86 -5.52
C ILE A 363 -27.42 0.97 -6.55
N LYS A 364 -28.58 0.35 -6.23
CA LYS A 364 -29.32 -0.52 -7.16
C LYS A 364 -29.69 0.21 -8.45
N LYS A 365 -30.02 1.49 -8.36
CA LYS A 365 -30.36 2.31 -9.53
C LYS A 365 -29.15 2.59 -10.44
N ARG A 366 -27.92 2.49 -9.91
CA ARG A 366 -26.66 2.76 -10.61
C ARG A 366 -25.99 1.49 -11.13
N MET A 367 -26.25 0.36 -10.49
CA MET A 367 -25.69 -0.97 -10.84
C MET A 367 -26.69 -1.85 -11.62
N GLN A 368 -27.53 -1.27 -12.49
CA GLN A 368 -28.61 -2.01 -13.18
C GLN A 368 -28.12 -3.13 -14.10
N HIS A 369 -26.86 -3.06 -14.54
CA HIS A 369 -26.22 -4.08 -15.37
C HIS A 369 -25.72 -5.30 -14.58
N LEU A 370 -25.78 -5.25 -13.24
CA LEU A 370 -25.38 -6.35 -12.36
C LEU A 370 -26.60 -7.09 -11.79
N SER A 371 -26.39 -8.35 -11.42
CA SER A 371 -27.43 -9.14 -10.76
C SER A 371 -27.79 -8.54 -9.39
N GLU A 372 -29.04 -8.73 -8.96
CA GLU A 372 -29.46 -8.28 -7.62
C GLU A 372 -28.60 -8.90 -6.50
N GLN A 373 -28.14 -10.14 -6.67
CA GLN A 373 -27.22 -10.78 -5.72
C GLN A 373 -25.88 -10.03 -5.64
N SER A 374 -25.33 -9.58 -6.78
CA SER A 374 -24.11 -8.78 -6.83
C SER A 374 -24.29 -7.45 -6.12
N VAL A 375 -25.40 -6.74 -6.36
CA VAL A 375 -25.68 -5.45 -5.70
C VAL A 375 -25.83 -5.61 -4.18
N LYS A 376 -26.52 -6.67 -3.71
CA LYS A 376 -26.63 -6.98 -2.28
C LYS A 376 -25.28 -7.34 -1.66
N SER A 377 -24.45 -8.11 -2.38
CA SER A 377 -23.09 -8.45 -1.96
C SER A 377 -22.23 -7.19 -1.79
N TYR A 378 -22.25 -6.29 -2.77
CA TYR A 378 -21.52 -5.02 -2.71
C TYR A 378 -21.99 -4.13 -1.55
N ALA A 379 -23.29 -4.12 -1.25
CA ALA A 379 -23.82 -3.42 -0.09
C ALA A 379 -23.22 -3.95 1.23
N ILE A 380 -23.09 -5.27 1.38
CA ILE A 380 -22.43 -5.89 2.55
C ILE A 380 -20.96 -5.49 2.60
N ASP A 381 -20.23 -5.59 1.48
CA ASP A 381 -18.81 -5.27 1.41
C ASP A 381 -18.54 -3.83 1.83
N THR A 382 -19.33 -2.88 1.32
CA THR A 382 -19.22 -1.46 1.70
C THR A 382 -19.58 -1.25 3.18
N CYS A 383 -20.69 -1.82 3.65
CA CYS A 383 -21.19 -1.57 5.00
C CYS A 383 -20.29 -2.12 6.12
N VAL A 384 -19.48 -3.16 5.87
CA VAL A 384 -18.54 -3.66 6.89
C VAL A 384 -17.33 -2.76 7.09
N HIS A 385 -17.03 -1.85 6.15
CA HIS A 385 -15.99 -0.81 6.34
C HIS A 385 -16.44 0.31 7.30
N LEU A 386 -17.74 0.41 7.57
CA LEU A 386 -18.33 1.37 8.53
C LEU A 386 -18.38 0.75 9.95
N PRO A 387 -17.62 1.25 10.94
CA PRO A 387 -17.52 0.59 12.25
C PRO A 387 -18.86 0.40 12.97
N GLY A 388 -19.74 1.40 12.90
CA GLY A 388 -21.06 1.37 13.52
C GLY A 388 -21.99 0.36 12.85
N ILE A 389 -22.05 0.38 11.52
CA ILE A 389 -22.90 -0.52 10.72
C ILE A 389 -22.38 -1.96 10.80
N ARG A 390 -21.06 -2.17 10.70
CA ARG A 390 -20.43 -3.47 10.95
C ARG A 390 -20.86 -4.05 12.30
N LYS A 391 -20.82 -3.26 13.39
CA LYS A 391 -21.24 -3.75 14.71
C LYS A 391 -22.70 -4.18 14.73
N GLN A 392 -23.60 -3.47 14.04
CA GLN A 392 -25.01 -3.86 13.93
C GLN A 392 -25.18 -5.13 13.10
N LEU A 393 -24.52 -5.22 11.96
CA LEU A 393 -24.56 -6.35 11.06
C LEU A 393 -24.07 -7.63 11.73
N LEU A 394 -22.91 -7.58 12.39
CA LEU A 394 -22.32 -8.72 13.08
C LEU A 394 -23.17 -9.22 14.26
N LYS A 395 -24.04 -8.39 14.85
CA LYS A 395 -24.98 -8.79 15.91
C LYS A 395 -26.20 -9.55 15.40
N LYS A 396 -26.55 -9.39 14.12
CA LYS A 396 -27.74 -9.97 13.50
C LYS A 396 -27.48 -11.32 12.83
N VAL A 397 -26.24 -11.78 12.81
CA VAL A 397 -25.83 -13.05 12.19
C VAL A 397 -25.20 -13.98 13.23
N ASN A 398 -25.16 -15.29 12.93
CA ASN A 398 -24.49 -16.25 13.81
C ASN A 398 -22.98 -15.99 13.90
N ILE A 399 -22.33 -16.54 14.94
CA ILE A 399 -20.91 -16.33 15.24
C ILE A 399 -20.00 -16.73 14.06
N SER A 400 -20.33 -17.82 13.36
CA SER A 400 -19.56 -18.29 12.20
C SER A 400 -19.59 -17.26 11.07
N THR A 401 -20.77 -16.75 10.74
CA THR A 401 -20.97 -15.72 9.71
C THR A 401 -20.29 -14.42 10.11
N ALA A 402 -20.43 -14.01 11.37
CA ALA A 402 -19.75 -12.82 11.89
C ALA A 402 -18.23 -12.94 11.78
N TYR A 403 -17.68 -14.13 12.01
CA TYR A 403 -16.25 -14.40 11.84
C TYR A 403 -15.84 -14.28 10.37
N GLN A 404 -16.59 -14.87 9.44
CA GLN A 404 -16.30 -14.80 8.01
C GLN A 404 -16.29 -13.34 7.50
N LEU A 405 -17.32 -12.56 7.84
CA LEU A 405 -17.39 -11.15 7.43
C LEU A 405 -16.28 -10.28 8.04
N ARG A 406 -15.73 -10.68 9.19
CA ARG A 406 -14.67 -9.93 9.87
C ARG A 406 -13.26 -10.29 9.40
N TYR A 407 -13.04 -11.50 8.91
CA TYR A 407 -11.68 -12.00 8.64
C TYR A 407 -11.47 -12.59 7.26
N ASN A 408 -12.55 -12.83 6.51
CA ASN A 408 -12.56 -13.48 5.20
C ASN A 408 -13.55 -12.81 4.24
N LEU A 409 -13.90 -11.53 4.47
CA LEU A 409 -14.93 -10.78 3.74
C LEU A 409 -14.92 -11.04 2.24
N LEU A 410 -13.79 -10.80 1.57
CA LEU A 410 -13.68 -10.91 0.11
C LEU A 410 -13.60 -12.36 -0.39
N SER A 411 -13.36 -13.31 0.51
CA SER A 411 -13.43 -14.75 0.22
C SER A 411 -14.85 -15.31 0.34
N VAL A 412 -15.78 -14.60 1.00
CA VAL A 412 -17.18 -15.02 1.10
C VAL A 412 -17.86 -14.82 -0.25
N SER A 413 -18.56 -15.85 -0.74
CA SER A 413 -19.20 -15.78 -2.05
C SER A 413 -20.32 -14.74 -2.10
N THR A 414 -20.56 -14.21 -3.30
CA THR A 414 -21.65 -13.26 -3.60
C THR A 414 -23.00 -13.77 -3.12
N ALA A 415 -23.31 -15.05 -3.36
CA ALA A 415 -24.56 -15.66 -2.94
C ALA A 415 -24.72 -15.68 -1.40
N ILE A 416 -23.66 -15.98 -0.66
CA ILE A 416 -23.70 -15.97 0.82
C ILE A 416 -23.91 -14.55 1.33
N LYS A 417 -23.19 -13.56 0.79
CA LYS A 417 -23.38 -12.15 1.18
C LYS A 417 -24.79 -11.65 0.87
N ALA A 418 -25.35 -12.01 -0.28
CA ALA A 418 -26.72 -11.67 -0.63
C ALA A 418 -27.75 -12.30 0.34
N ALA A 419 -27.57 -13.57 0.72
CA ALA A 419 -28.43 -14.22 1.72
C ALA A 419 -28.31 -13.57 3.10
N ILE A 420 -27.11 -13.12 3.48
CA ILE A 420 -26.90 -12.35 4.72
C ILE A 420 -27.64 -11.02 4.65
N PHE A 421 -27.55 -10.31 3.52
CA PHE A 421 -28.30 -9.08 3.29
C PHE A 421 -29.80 -9.32 3.51
N ASP A 422 -30.37 -10.33 2.87
CA ASP A 422 -31.80 -10.65 2.98
C ASP A 422 -32.18 -11.00 4.41
N THR A 423 -31.36 -11.77 5.13
CA THR A 423 -31.59 -12.12 6.54
C THR A 423 -31.57 -10.89 7.46
N VAL A 424 -30.65 -9.96 7.21
CA VAL A 424 -30.41 -8.78 8.07
C VAL A 424 -31.44 -7.67 7.84
N THR A 425 -32.04 -7.65 6.64
CA THR A 425 -33.00 -6.65 6.17
C THR A 425 -34.46 -7.14 6.15
N ALA A 426 -34.70 -8.45 6.26
CA ALA A 426 -36.04 -8.99 6.51
C ALA A 426 -36.60 -8.42 7.83
N LYS A 427 -37.69 -7.67 7.71
CA LYS A 427 -38.53 -7.19 8.82
C LYS A 427 -39.81 -7.99 8.83
#